data_AF-R4LGQ9-F1
#
_entry.id   AF-R4LGQ9-F1
#
_cell.length_a   1.000
_cell.length_b   1.000
_cell.length_c   1.000
_cell.angle_alpha   90.00
_cell.angle_beta   90.00
_cell.angle_gamma   90.00
#
_symmetry.space_group_name_H-M   'P 1'
#
loop_
_entity.id
_entity.type
_entity.pdbx_description
1 polymer ?
#
loop_
_entity_poly.entity_id
_entity_poly.type
_entity_poly.pdbx_seq_one_letter_code
_entity_poly.pdbx_strand_id
1 'polypeptide(L)' 'MTDIVLSEQDDGSVRAISKGIGIGADGRCGSVVYADVVRPGPAGWRMVRRAIRLRRVPLRG' A
#
# COMPACT_ATOMS: atom_id res chain seq x y z
N MET A 1 -6.47 -6.56 0.18
CA MET A 1 -5.06 -6.21 -0.01
C MET A 1 -4.26 -7.50 -0.02
N THR A 2 -3.28 -7.63 -0.90
CA THR A 2 -2.48 -8.84 -1.10
C THR A 2 -1.03 -8.46 -1.46
N ASP A 3 -0.17 -9.46 -1.62
CA ASP A 3 1.18 -9.34 -2.17
C ASP A 3 2.04 -8.36 -1.36
N ILE A 4 2.00 -8.53 -0.04
CA ILE A 4 2.66 -7.63 0.90
C ILE A 4 4.14 -7.97 0.95
N VAL A 5 4.98 -6.97 0.69
CA VAL A 5 6.44 -7.05 0.80
C VAL A 5 6.89 -6.01 1.82
N LEU A 6 7.68 -6.45 2.80
CA LEU A 6 8.19 -5.62 3.89
C LEU A 6 9.71 -5.46 3.77
N SER A 7 10.21 -4.26 4.04
CA SER A 7 11.63 -3.96 4.15
C SER A 7 11.86 -3.07 5.37
N GLU A 8 12.59 -3.59 6.34
CA GLU A 8 13.08 -2.81 7.48
C GLU A 8 14.07 -1.74 7.00
N GLN A 9 14.08 -0.60 7.69
CA GLN A 9 14.98 0.52 7.45
C GLN A 9 15.84 0.75 8.68
N ASP A 10 17.00 1.39 8.50
CA ASP A 10 17.96 1.64 9.58
C ASP A 10 17.39 2.51 10.72
N ASP A 11 16.35 3.30 10.45
CA ASP A 11 15.65 4.14 11.45
C ASP A 11 14.57 3.38 12.24
N GLY A 12 14.49 2.06 12.08
CA GLY A 12 13.48 1.21 12.72
C GLY A 12 12.08 1.33 12.12
N SER A 13 11.91 2.10 11.04
CA SER A 13 10.68 2.06 10.25
C SER A 13 10.66 0.87 9.30
N VAL A 14 9.46 0.50 8.86
CA VAL A 14 9.25 -0.53 7.84
C VAL A 14 8.61 0.10 6.62
N ARG A 15 9.20 -0.11 5.46
CA ARG A 15 8.57 0.14 4.17
C ARG A 15 7.74 -1.07 3.79
N ALA A 16 6.47 -0.84 3.48
CA ALA A 16 5.56 -1.88 3.02
C ALA A 16 5.05 -1.54 1.63
N ILE A 17 5.16 -2.49 0.70
CA ILE A 17 4.50 -2.42 -0.60
C ILE A 17 3.41 -3.48 -0.62
N SER A 18 2.24 -3.12 -1.11
CA SER A 18 1.14 -4.08 -1.25
C SER A 18 0.23 -3.73 -2.43
N LYS A 19 -0.49 -4.75 -2.90
CA LYS A 19 -1.47 -4.62 -3.98
C LYS A 19 -2.89 -4.56 -3.42
N GLY A 20 -3.71 -3.72 -4.03
CA GLY A 20 -5.12 -3.58 -3.70
C GLY A 20 -6.00 -3.53 -4.94
N ILE A 21 -7.30 -3.76 -4.69
CA ILE A 21 -8.38 -3.49 -5.64
C ILE A 21 -9.39 -2.62 -4.89
N GLY A 22 -9.72 -1.48 -5.46
CA GLY A 22 -10.82 -0.63 -4.99
C GLY A 22 -12.08 -0.93 -5.80
N ILE A 23 -13.20 -1.11 -5.12
CA ILE A 23 -14.52 -1.26 -5.73
C ILE A 23 -15.33 -0.01 -5.38
N GLY A 24 -15.71 0.76 -6.39
CA GLY A 24 -16.58 1.93 -6.25
C GLY A 24 -18.04 1.51 -6.09
N ALA A 25 -18.84 2.36 -5.45
CA ALA A 25 -20.29 2.14 -5.31
C ALA A 25 -21.03 2.13 -6.67
N ASP A 26 -20.42 2.70 -7.72
CA ASP A 26 -20.89 2.68 -9.10
C ASP A 26 -20.53 1.38 -9.86
N GLY A 27 -19.96 0.39 -9.16
CA GLY A 27 -19.56 -0.90 -9.72
C GLY A 27 -18.23 -0.87 -10.47
N ARG A 28 -17.55 0.29 -10.60
CA ARG A 28 -16.21 0.34 -11.21
C ARG A 28 -15.17 -0.26 -10.28
N CYS A 29 -14.20 -0.97 -10.86
CA CYS A 29 -13.06 -1.50 -10.14
C CYS A 29 -11.74 -0.89 -10.65
N GLY A 30 -10.77 -0.77 -9.76
CA GLY A 30 -9.43 -0.29 -10.10
C GLY A 30 -8.37 -0.99 -9.26
N SER A 31 -7.20 -1.25 -9.84
CA SER A 31 -6.06 -1.78 -9.11
C SER A 31 -5.14 -0.67 -8.60
N VAL A 32 -4.53 -0.91 -7.46
CA VAL A 32 -3.70 0.06 -6.74
C VAL A 32 -2.47 -0.62 -6.14
N VAL A 33 -1.35 0.12 -6.12
CA VAL A 33 -0.20 -0.21 -5.29
C VAL A 33 -0.13 0.81 -4.16
N TYR A 34 -0.07 0.30 -2.93
CA TYR A 34 0.24 1.10 -1.74
C TYR A 34 1.72 0.97 -1.44
N ALA A 35 2.37 2.12 -1.21
CA ALA A 35 3.72 2.19 -0.66
C ALA A 35 3.64 2.95 0.66
N ASP A 36 3.71 2.20 1.75
CA ASP A 36 3.52 2.68 3.10
C ASP A 36 4.85 2.77 3.85
N VAL A 37 4.91 3.69 4.82
CA VAL A 37 5.94 3.72 5.86
C VAL A 37 5.21 3.54 7.18
N VAL A 38 5.55 2.49 7.91
CA VAL A 38 5.02 2.20 9.24
C VAL A 38 6.15 2.26 10.27
N ARG A 39 5.83 2.68 11.50
CA ARG A 39 6.77 2.68 12.62
C ARG A 39 6.17 1.94 13.81
N PRO A 40 6.98 1.23 14.61
CA PRO A 40 6.53 0.70 15.88
C PRO A 40 6.23 1.86 16.82
N GLY A 41 5.20 1.70 17.64
CA GLY A 41 4.83 2.65 18.69
C GLY A 41 4.24 1.93 19.89
N PRO A 42 3.94 2.65 20.99
CA PRO A 42 3.49 2.04 22.24
C PRO A 42 2.17 1.26 22.13
N ALA A 43 1.31 1.62 21.17
CA ALA A 43 0.03 0.95 20.89
C ALA A 43 0.10 0.01 19.67
N GLY A 44 1.30 -0.46 19.32
CA GLY A 44 1.55 -1.26 18.11
C GLY A 44 2.01 -0.39 16.93
N TRP A 45 1.74 -0.86 15.71
CA TRP A 45 2.23 -0.22 14.49
C TRP A 45 1.40 1.01 14.10
N ARG A 46 2.09 2.08 13.74
CA ARG A 46 1.47 3.30 13.21
C ARG A 46 1.87 3.50 11.76
N MET A 47 0.89 3.71 10.88
CA MET A 47 1.16 4.18 9.52
C MET A 47 1.51 5.66 9.54
N VAL A 48 2.75 5.98 9.16
CA VAL A 48 3.29 7.35 9.15
C VAL A 48 3.02 8.03 7.82
N ARG A 49 3.08 7.26 6.73
CA ARG A 49 2.84 7.74 5.37
C ARG A 49 2.25 6.63 4.52
N ARG A 50 1.36 7.01 3.61
CA ARG A 50 0.91 6.18 2.49
C ARG A 50 1.06 6.95 1.19
N ALA A 51 1.77 6.38 0.24
CA ALA A 51 1.76 6.81 -1.15
C ALA A 51 0.89 5.83 -1.96
N ILE A 52 -0.06 6.38 -2.70
CA ILE A 52 -1.02 5.59 -3.49
C ILE A 52 -0.66 5.72 -4.96
N ARG A 53 -0.49 4.59 -5.63
CA ARG A 53 -0.25 4.51 -7.08
C ARG A 53 -1.41 3.79 -7.76
N LEU A 54 -2.32 4.58 -8.33
CA LEU A 54 -3.45 4.08 -9.08
C LEU A 54 -3.00 3.58 -10.46
N ARG A 55 -3.49 2.41 -10.87
CA ARG A 55 -3.34 1.96 -12.25
C ARG A 55 -4.48 2.54 -13.09
N ARG A 56 -4.17 3.56 -13.89
CA ARG A 56 -5.18 4.28 -14.71
C ARG A 56 -5.37 3.73 -16.12
N VAL A 57 -4.40 2.95 -16.60
CA VAL A 57 -4.42 2.36 -17.94
C VAL A 57 -4.27 0.84 -17.79
N PRO A 58 -5.10 0.04 -18.49
CA PRO A 58 -4.94 -1.42 -18.53
C PRO A 58 -3.51 -1.82 -18.90
N LEU A 59 -3.08 -3.02 -18.46
CA LEU A 59 -1.89 -3.65 -19.02
C LEU A 59 -2.15 -3.86 -20.51
N ARG A 60 -1.28 -3.33 -21.37
CA ARG A 60 -1.27 -3.71 -22.78
C ARG A 60 -0.61 -5.07 -22.87
N GLY A 61 -1.26 -6.01 -23.56
CA GLY A 61 -0.67 -7.27 -23.99
C GLY A 61 0.26 -7.05 -25.17
#